data_AF-A0A183MQ42-F1
#
_entry.id   AF-A0A183MQ42-F1
#
_cell.length_a   1.000
_cell.length_b   1.000
_cell.length_c   1.000
_cell.angle_alpha   90.00
_cell.angle_beta   90.00
_cell.angle_gamma   90.00
#
_symmetry.space_group_name_H-M   'P 1'
#
loop_
_entity.id
_entity.type
_entity.pdbx_description
1 polymer ?
#
loop_
_entity_poly.entity_id
_entity_poly.type
_entity_poly.pdbx_seq_one_letter_code
_entity_poly.pdbx_strand_id
1 'polypeptide(L)'
;MNRYDFVITSGGIGSTHDDVTYEGVAKALNEKIIIHPKFLQTLRRLSEPNMVSSSDPITKLAKIPESSELLYATGIQMDSESSYPIVKVKNIFILPGVPCLFNMALEIIKVSLVLFYKFILNALDSLEPKEKPDLRII
;
A
#
# COMPACT_ATOMS: atom_id res chain seq x y z
N MET A 1 7.84 -13.52 10.00
CA MET A 1 6.59 -12.73 10.01
C MET A 1 5.52 -13.53 9.27
N ASN A 2 4.97 -14.57 9.89
CA ASN A 2 4.14 -15.54 9.15
C ASN A 2 2.85 -15.90 9.90
N ARG A 3 2.39 -15.05 10.84
CA ARG A 3 1.16 -15.32 11.59
C ARG A 3 -0.10 -14.90 10.81
N TYR A 4 0.01 -13.91 9.94
CA TYR A 4 -1.12 -13.32 9.24
C TYR A 4 -0.87 -13.34 7.75
N ASP A 5 -1.91 -13.68 6.98
CA ASP A 5 -1.87 -13.67 5.53
C ASP A 5 -1.84 -12.24 5.00
N PHE A 6 -2.51 -11.31 5.68
CA PHE A 6 -2.50 -9.88 5.40
C PHE A 6 -2.33 -9.04 6.65
N VAL A 7 -1.69 -7.89 6.50
CA VAL A 7 -1.64 -6.85 7.52
C VAL A 7 -2.08 -5.55 6.86
N ILE A 8 -3.04 -4.86 7.47
CA ILE A 8 -3.50 -3.54 7.01
C ILE A 8 -3.19 -2.54 8.11
N THR A 9 -2.50 -1.47 7.76
CA THR A 9 -2.26 -0.33 8.67
C THR A 9 -2.72 0.96 8.01
N SER A 10 -3.04 1.97 8.80
CA SER A 10 -3.44 3.28 8.30
C SER A 10 -2.86 4.43 9.13
N GLY A 11 -2.62 5.57 8.46
CA GLY A 11 -2.07 6.78 9.08
C GLY A 11 -0.55 6.79 9.16
N GLY A 12 0.01 7.95 9.50
CA GLY A 12 1.46 8.14 9.66
C GLY A 12 2.25 8.08 8.34
N ILE A 13 1.63 8.43 7.21
CA ILE A 13 2.24 8.41 5.85
C ILE A 13 2.30 9.77 5.16
N GLY A 14 1.95 10.84 5.86
CA GLY A 14 2.05 12.20 5.34
C GLY A 14 3.48 12.75 5.33
N SER A 15 3.58 14.07 5.18
CA SER A 15 4.85 14.77 5.03
C SER A 15 5.42 15.35 6.33
N THR A 16 4.69 15.26 7.46
CA THR A 16 5.12 15.84 8.74
C THR A 16 6.08 14.90 9.47
N HIS A 17 6.90 15.39 10.40
CA HIS A 17 7.95 14.57 11.03
C HIS A 17 7.41 13.34 11.79
N ASP A 18 6.19 13.44 12.34
CA ASP A 18 5.48 12.39 13.07
C ASP A 18 4.87 11.30 12.17
N ASP A 19 4.80 11.52 10.85
CA ASP A 19 4.46 10.47 9.89
C ASP A 19 5.64 9.50 9.72
N VAL A 20 5.62 8.36 10.42
CA VAL A 20 6.75 7.40 10.50
C VAL A 20 6.37 5.96 10.14
N THR A 21 5.18 5.73 9.56
CA THR A 21 4.67 4.37 9.30
C THR A 21 5.53 3.62 8.29
N TYR A 22 6.02 4.28 7.23
CA TYR A 22 6.92 3.63 6.26
C TYR A 22 8.24 3.21 6.90
N GLU A 23 8.84 4.07 7.71
CA GLU A 23 10.07 3.79 8.46
C GLU A 23 9.87 2.65 9.45
N GLY A 24 8.72 2.63 10.14
CA GLY A 24 8.34 1.55 11.05
C GLY A 24 8.23 0.21 10.34
N VAL A 25 7.57 0.17 9.17
CA VAL A 25 7.44 -1.04 8.34
C VAL A 25 8.81 -1.48 7.81
N ALA A 26 9.62 -0.58 7.27
CA ALA A 26 10.98 -0.89 6.82
C ALA A 26 11.82 -1.49 7.95
N LYS A 27 11.79 -0.88 9.14
CA LYS A 27 12.51 -1.38 10.32
C LYS A 27 12.02 -2.77 10.73
N ALA A 28 10.72 -3.01 10.75
CA ALA A 28 10.16 -4.32 11.08
C ALA A 28 10.59 -5.40 10.09
N LEU A 29 10.73 -5.05 8.81
CA LEU A 29 11.14 -5.96 7.73
C LEU A 29 12.66 -6.05 7.53
N ASN A 30 13.44 -5.26 8.28
CA ASN A 30 14.88 -5.10 8.08
C ASN A 30 15.23 -4.64 6.64
N GLU A 31 14.44 -3.71 6.10
CA GLU A 31 14.59 -3.12 4.77
C GLU A 31 15.06 -1.67 4.86
N LYS A 32 15.66 -1.19 3.75
CA LYS A 32 16.02 0.22 3.60
C LYS A 32 14.82 1.04 3.15
N ILE A 33 14.81 2.31 3.53
CA ILE A 33 13.93 3.32 2.92
C ILE A 33 14.65 3.90 1.71
N ILE A 34 13.96 3.94 0.57
CA ILE A 34 14.45 4.54 -0.66
C ILE A 34 13.46 5.59 -1.15
N ILE A 35 13.92 6.51 -1.99
CA ILE A 35 13.01 7.37 -2.76
C ILE A 35 12.53 6.55 -3.96
N HIS A 36 11.26 6.14 -3.96
CA HIS A 36 10.73 5.28 -5.01
C HIS A 36 10.47 6.10 -6.29
N PRO A 37 11.15 5.78 -7.41
CA PRO A 37 11.21 6.66 -8.58
C PRO A 37 9.83 6.86 -9.23
N LYS A 38 9.02 5.80 -9.34
CA LYS A 38 7.66 5.91 -9.89
C LYS A 38 6.74 6.70 -8.98
N PHE A 39 6.89 6.58 -7.67
CA PHE A 39 6.05 7.32 -6.73
C PHE A 39 6.38 8.81 -6.80
N LEU A 40 7.67 9.14 -6.78
CA LEU A 40 8.13 10.52 -6.95
C LEU A 40 7.64 11.11 -8.28
N GLN A 41 7.62 10.33 -9.36
CA GLN A 41 7.08 10.76 -10.65
C GLN A 41 5.57 11.04 -10.56
N THR A 42 4.78 10.15 -9.95
CA THR A 42 3.34 10.39 -9.73
C THR A 42 3.11 11.66 -8.90
N LEU A 43 3.86 11.85 -7.82
CA LEU A 43 3.74 13.05 -6.99
C LEU A 43 4.05 14.32 -7.78
N ARG A 44 5.12 14.32 -8.59
CA ARG A 44 5.45 15.46 -9.47
C ARG A 44 4.36 15.79 -10.47
N ARG A 45 3.65 14.79 -11.00
CA ARG A 45 2.50 15.00 -11.91
C ARG A 45 1.28 15.56 -11.19
N LEU A 46 1.06 15.13 -9.94
CA LEU A 46 -0.03 15.61 -9.08
C LEU A 46 0.23 17.00 -8.49
N SER A 47 1.49 17.42 -8.45
CA SER A 47 1.91 18.75 -7.99
C SER A 47 1.70 19.77 -9.10
N GLU A 48 1.20 20.96 -8.79
CA GLU A 48 1.15 22.04 -9.77
C GLU A 48 2.57 22.41 -10.26
N PRO A 49 2.75 22.84 -11.52
CA PRO A 49 4.06 23.12 -12.14
C PRO A 49 4.98 24.07 -11.36
N ASN A 50 4.43 24.85 -10.42
CA ASN A 50 5.13 25.90 -9.70
C ASN A 50 5.48 25.55 -8.23
N MET A 51 5.22 24.34 -7.75
CA MET A 51 5.44 23.99 -6.33
C MET A 51 6.67 23.11 -6.05
N VAL A 52 7.25 22.45 -7.05
CA VAL A 52 8.28 21.43 -6.81
C VAL A 52 9.68 22.02 -6.76
N SER A 53 10.09 22.52 -5.59
CA SER A 53 11.52 22.74 -5.28
C SER A 53 12.17 21.43 -4.83
N SER A 54 13.49 21.29 -4.96
CA SER A 54 14.23 20.10 -4.51
C SER A 54 14.24 19.88 -2.99
N SER A 55 13.65 20.81 -2.22
CA SER A 55 13.51 20.79 -0.75
C SER A 55 12.07 20.47 -0.28
N ASP A 56 11.21 20.02 -1.18
CA ASP A 56 9.77 19.97 -0.97
C ASP A 56 9.35 18.75 -0.10
N PRO A 57 8.53 18.96 0.96
CA PRO A 57 7.90 17.90 1.77
C PRO A 57 7.31 16.75 0.96
N ILE A 58 6.96 16.98 -0.30
CA ILE A 58 6.50 15.99 -1.27
C ILE A 58 7.50 14.83 -1.44
N THR A 59 8.81 15.07 -1.38
CA THR A 59 9.81 14.00 -1.53
C THR A 59 9.74 12.99 -0.39
N LYS A 60 9.28 13.40 0.81
CA LYS A 60 9.10 12.48 1.94
C LYS A 60 8.02 11.43 1.63
N LEU A 61 6.94 11.81 0.95
CA LEU A 61 5.85 10.89 0.61
C LEU A 61 6.34 9.71 -0.27
N ALA A 62 7.37 9.95 -1.10
CA ALA A 62 7.98 8.91 -1.93
C ALA A 62 9.07 8.08 -1.21
N LYS A 63 9.39 8.38 0.05
CA LYS A 63 10.34 7.59 0.86
C LYS A 63 9.63 6.38 1.45
N ILE A 64 9.77 5.24 0.79
CA ILE A 64 9.06 4.00 1.15
C ILE A 64 10.04 2.81 1.23
N PRO A 65 9.66 1.67 1.84
CA PRO A 65 10.52 0.48 1.90
C PRO A 65 10.94 -0.01 0.51
N GLU A 66 12.17 -0.50 0.36
CA GLU A 66 12.75 -0.89 -0.91
C GLU A 66 11.91 -1.91 -1.72
N SER A 67 11.26 -2.88 -1.06
CA SER A 67 10.44 -3.90 -1.73
C SER A 67 8.99 -3.47 -2.02
N SER A 68 8.71 -2.17 -1.94
CA SER A 68 7.36 -1.63 -2.10
C SER A 68 6.81 -1.79 -3.52
N GLU A 69 5.55 -2.19 -3.60
CA GLU A 69 4.69 -2.15 -4.77
C GLU A 69 3.72 -0.98 -4.66
N LEU A 70 3.42 -0.34 -5.79
CA LEU A 70 2.42 0.73 -5.88
C LEU A 70 1.13 0.18 -6.50
N LEU A 71 0.04 0.27 -5.76
CA LEU A 71 -1.30 -0.13 -6.20
C LEU A 71 -2.08 1.12 -6.56
N TYR A 72 -2.50 1.21 -7.82
CA TYR A 72 -3.29 2.32 -8.33
C TYR A 72 -4.75 1.91 -8.47
N ALA A 73 -5.65 2.88 -8.48
CA ALA A 73 -7.06 2.58 -8.75
C ALA A 73 -7.22 2.04 -10.18
N THR A 74 -7.66 0.79 -10.31
CA THR A 74 -7.99 0.18 -11.60
C THR A 74 -9.50 0.24 -11.82
N GLY A 75 -9.96 0.84 -12.93
CA GLY A 75 -11.36 0.74 -13.37
C GLY A 75 -12.18 2.04 -13.34
N ILE A 76 -11.60 3.15 -12.91
CA ILE A 76 -12.11 4.49 -13.23
C ILE A 76 -11.21 5.01 -14.35
N GLN A 77 -11.77 5.60 -15.39
CA GLN A 77 -11.08 6.18 -16.56
C GLN A 77 -10.17 7.37 -16.18
N MET A 78 -9.22 7.14 -15.27
CA MET A 78 -8.09 8.02 -15.04
C MET A 78 -6.88 7.25 -15.53
N ASP A 79 -6.02 7.92 -16.27
CA ASP A 79 -4.69 7.42 -16.59
C ASP A 79 -4.08 6.94 -15.27
N SER A 80 -3.87 5.63 -15.12
CA SER A 80 -3.58 5.00 -13.82
C SER A 80 -2.36 5.62 -13.11
N GLU A 81 -1.45 6.22 -13.88
CA GLU A 81 -0.25 6.92 -13.42
C GLU A 81 -0.51 8.31 -12.81
N SER A 82 -1.73 8.84 -12.94
CA SER A 82 -2.17 10.16 -12.45
C SER A 82 -2.98 10.07 -11.15
N SER A 83 -3.05 8.89 -10.52
CA SER A 83 -3.72 8.70 -9.22
C SER A 83 -2.70 8.47 -8.11
N TYR A 84 -3.00 8.93 -6.88
CA TYR A 84 -2.14 8.66 -5.72
C TYR A 84 -2.16 7.15 -5.40
N PRO A 85 -1.01 6.46 -5.37
CA PRO A 85 -0.97 5.02 -5.16
C PRO A 85 -1.11 4.64 -3.69
N ILE A 86 -1.56 3.41 -3.44
CA ILE A 86 -1.42 2.71 -2.17
C ILE A 86 -0.12 1.93 -2.17
N VAL A 87 0.63 2.02 -1.07
CA VAL A 87 1.90 1.30 -0.90
C VAL A 87 1.64 -0.05 -0.27
N LYS A 88 2.13 -1.10 -0.92
CA LYS A 88 2.13 -2.47 -0.43
C LYS A 88 3.56 -2.96 -0.27
N VAL A 89 3.86 -3.62 0.84
CA VAL A 89 5.17 -4.25 1.09
C VAL A 89 4.92 -5.68 1.54
N LYS A 90 5.30 -6.66 0.72
CA LYS A 90 4.92 -8.07 0.93
C LYS A 90 3.41 -8.22 1.10
N ASN A 91 2.95 -8.62 2.28
CA ASN A 91 1.54 -8.76 2.63
C ASN A 91 0.98 -7.60 3.47
N ILE A 92 1.73 -6.50 3.59
CA ILE A 92 1.38 -5.33 4.37
C ILE A 92 0.83 -4.24 3.43
N PHE A 93 -0.40 -3.81 3.65
CA PHE A 93 -1.02 -2.67 2.97
C PHE A 93 -0.98 -1.45 3.89
N ILE A 94 -0.44 -0.34 3.38
CA ILE A 94 -0.23 0.88 4.15
C ILE A 94 -1.13 1.97 3.60
N LEU A 95 -2.19 2.30 4.34
CA LEU A 95 -3.28 3.18 3.92
C LEU A 95 -3.14 4.59 4.52
N PRO A 96 -3.70 5.61 3.89
CA PRO A 96 -3.82 6.94 4.48
C PRO A 96 -4.73 6.92 5.72
N GLY A 97 -4.44 7.79 6.70
CA GLY A 97 -5.26 7.94 7.90
C GLY A 97 -6.45 8.88 7.73
N VAL A 98 -6.43 9.75 6.70
CA VAL A 98 -7.55 10.66 6.40
C VAL A 98 -8.75 9.83 5.94
N PRO A 99 -9.93 9.92 6.57
CA PRO A 99 -11.05 9.01 6.33
C PRO A 99 -11.50 8.90 4.87
N CYS A 100 -11.55 10.00 4.11
CA CYS A 100 -11.95 9.97 2.71
C CYS A 100 -10.94 9.22 1.83
N LEU A 101 -9.64 9.44 2.06
CA LEU A 101 -8.57 8.75 1.35
C LEU A 101 -8.48 7.28 1.77
N PHE A 102 -8.74 6.98 3.04
CA PHE A 102 -8.80 5.61 3.55
C PHE A 102 -9.90 4.80 2.84
N ASN A 103 -11.11 5.36 2.72
CA ASN A 103 -12.20 4.70 2.01
C ASN A 103 -11.86 4.45 0.53
N MET A 104 -11.24 5.42 -0.14
CA MET A 104 -10.73 5.22 -1.52
C MET A 104 -9.70 4.08 -1.57
N ALA A 105 -8.72 4.09 -0.66
CA ALA A 105 -7.69 3.08 -0.57
C ALA A 105 -8.26 1.67 -0.35
N LEU A 106 -9.30 1.56 0.49
CA LEU A 106 -10.02 0.31 0.70
C LEU A 106 -10.61 -0.22 -0.60
N GLU A 107 -11.23 0.61 -1.44
CA GLU A 107 -11.76 0.15 -2.74
C GLU A 107 -10.66 -0.43 -3.64
N ILE A 108 -9.47 0.17 -3.64
CA ILE A 108 -8.32 -0.30 -4.44
C ILE A 108 -7.88 -1.69 -3.97
N ILE A 109 -7.71 -1.87 -2.66
CA ILE A 109 -7.22 -3.16 -2.13
C ILE A 109 -8.30 -4.24 -2.06
N LYS A 110 -9.59 -3.86 -2.01
CA LYS A 110 -10.72 -4.81 -2.00
C LYS A 110 -10.65 -5.81 -3.13
N VAL A 111 -10.28 -5.37 -4.34
CA VAL A 111 -10.13 -6.28 -5.48
C VAL A 111 -9.08 -7.35 -5.19
N SER A 112 -7.92 -6.95 -4.66
CA SER A 112 -6.85 -7.89 -4.30
C SER A 112 -7.28 -8.87 -3.20
N LEU A 113 -7.97 -8.37 -2.17
CA LEU A 113 -8.45 -9.18 -1.05
C LEU A 113 -9.54 -10.17 -1.47
N VAL A 114 -10.49 -9.74 -2.31
CA VAL A 114 -11.56 -10.60 -2.81
C VAL A 114 -11.01 -11.68 -3.74
N LEU A 115 -10.07 -11.33 -4.63
CA LEU A 115 -9.44 -12.31 -5.50
C LEU A 115 -8.66 -13.34 -4.70
N PHE A 116 -7.91 -12.92 -3.69
CA PHE A 116 -7.24 -13.85 -2.79
C PHE A 116 -8.22 -14.75 -2.04
N TYR A 117 -9.29 -14.19 -1.47
CA TYR A 117 -10.29 -14.98 -0.75
C TYR A 117 -10.96 -16.00 -1.67
N LYS A 118 -11.33 -15.61 -2.90
CA LYS A 118 -11.85 -16.54 -3.92
C LYS A 118 -10.85 -17.64 -4.27
N PHE A 119 -9.57 -17.30 -4.43
CA PHE A 119 -8.52 -18.26 -4.68
C PHE A 119 -8.43 -19.29 -3.55
N ILE A 120 -8.43 -18.81 -2.31
CA ILE A 120 -8.42 -19.68 -1.12
C ILE A 120 -9.65 -20.57 -1.09
N LEU A 121 -10.87 -20.03 -1.26
CA LEU A 121 -12.08 -20.85 -1.28
C LEU A 121 -12.02 -21.96 -2.34
N ASN A 122 -11.62 -21.62 -3.56
CA ASN A 122 -11.46 -22.60 -4.64
C ASN A 122 -10.40 -23.67 -4.30
N ALA A 123 -9.29 -23.26 -3.66
CA ALA A 123 -8.27 -24.20 -3.22
C ALA A 123 -8.79 -25.10 -2.08
N LEU A 124 -9.51 -24.55 -1.11
CA LEU A 124 -10.11 -25.31 0.00
C LEU A 124 -11.17 -26.31 -0.48
N ASP A 125 -11.95 -25.97 -1.50
CA ASP A 125 -12.94 -26.88 -2.07
C ASP A 125 -12.29 -28.09 -2.76
N SER A 126 -11.03 -27.96 -3.16
CA SER A 126 -10.24 -29.06 -3.72
C SER A 126 -9.52 -29.94 -2.67
N LEU A 127 -9.53 -29.54 -1.40
CA LEU A 127 -8.84 -30.22 -0.31
C LEU A 127 -9.77 -31.11 0.51
N GLU A 128 -9.26 -32.24 1.01
CA GLU A 128 -10.00 -33.04 1.98
C GLU A 128 -10.19 -32.25 3.31
N PRO A 129 -11.26 -32.49 4.08
CA PRO A 129 -11.54 -31.74 5.32
C PRO A 129 -10.40 -31.67 6.33
N LYS A 130 -9.54 -32.69 6.36
CA LYS A 130 -8.36 -32.80 7.25
C LYS A 130 -7.18 -31.89 6.84
N GLU A 131 -7.24 -31.30 5.65
CA GLU A 131 -6.16 -30.53 5.03
C GLU A 131 -6.44 -29.02 4.99
N LYS A 132 -7.61 -28.57 5.48
CA LYS A 132 -8.00 -27.16 5.46
C LYS A 132 -7.28 -26.33 6.55
N PRO A 133 -6.57 -25.24 6.22
CA PRO A 133 -5.91 -24.36 7.18
C PRO A 133 -6.89 -23.47 7.98
N ASP A 134 -6.45 -23.05 9.17
CA ASP A 134 -7.14 -22.10 10.05
C ASP A 134 -6.84 -20.65 9.62
N LEU A 135 -7.74 -20.03 8.85
CA LEU A 135 -7.60 -18.66 8.36
C LEU A 135 -7.97 -17.65 9.46
N ARG A 136 -7.05 -16.72 9.76
CA ARG A 136 -7.26 -15.67 10.77
C ARG A 136 -7.10 -14.28 10.16
N ILE A 137 -8.16 -13.48 10.25
CA ILE A 137 -8.17 -12.06 9.87
C ILE A 137 -8.22 -11.25 11.17
N ILE A 138 -7.29 -10.32 11.37
CA ILE A 138 -7.35 -9.30 12.44
C ILE A 138 -7.06 -7.91 11.86
#